data_AF-A0A0G1SGY4-F1
#
_entry.id   AF-A0A0G1SGY4-F1
#
_cell.length_a   1.000
_cell.length_b   1.000
_cell.length_c   1.000
_cell.angle_alpha   90.00
_cell.angle_beta   90.00
_cell.angle_gamma   90.00
#
_symmetry.space_group_name_H-M   'P 1'
#
loop_
_entity.id
_entity.type
_entity.pdbx_description
1 polymer ?
#
loop_
_entity_poly.entity_id
_entity_poly.type
_entity_poly.pdbx_seq_one_letter_code
_entity_poly.pdbx_strand_id
1 'polypeptide(L)' 'MKFRYSRYGKTLRPVIPIKLQYSGKEIGYHVLVDSGADMCFFDAEIGKEIGIDILKGKKQEVFGIGGKLQSIIFIE' A
#
# COMPACT_ATOMS: atom_id res chain seq x y z
N MET A 1 -12.15 -6.65 14.67
CA MET A 1 -12.44 -5.25 14.28
C MET A 1 -13.53 -5.26 13.20
N LYS A 2 -14.49 -4.33 13.23
CA LYS A 2 -15.54 -4.22 12.19
C LYS A 2 -15.44 -2.83 11.55
N PHE A 3 -15.46 -2.78 10.22
CA PHE A 3 -15.48 -1.53 9.46
C PHE A 3 -16.45 -1.68 8.27
N ARG A 4 -16.99 -0.55 7.79
CA ARG A 4 -17.94 -0.56 6.68
C ARG A 4 -17.19 -0.79 5.38
N TYR A 5 -17.77 -1.61 4.51
CA TYR A 5 -17.27 -1.76 3.15
C TYR A 5 -17.72 -0.53 2.35
N SER A 6 -16.82 -0.05 1.51
CA SER A 6 -17.03 1.12 0.67
C SER A 6 -17.43 0.67 -0.73
N ARG A 7 -18.36 1.40 -1.36
CA ARG A 7 -18.86 1.08 -2.71
C ARG A 7 -17.92 1.64 -3.77
N TYR A 8 -17.40 0.75 -4.62
CA TYR A 8 -16.59 1.07 -5.80
C TYR A 8 -17.28 0.50 -7.03
N GLY A 9 -18.00 1.36 -7.76
CA GLY A 9 -18.87 0.94 -8.85
C GLY A 9 -19.96 -0.01 -8.35
N LYS A 10 -20.03 -1.21 -8.94
CA LYS A 10 -21.01 -2.25 -8.57
C LYS A 10 -20.56 -3.13 -7.39
N THR A 11 -19.31 -2.99 -6.92
CA THR A 11 -18.71 -3.87 -5.92
C THR A 11 -18.52 -3.17 -4.58
N LEU A 12 -18.72 -3.89 -3.47
CA LEU A 12 -18.34 -3.46 -2.14
C LEU A 12 -16.93 -3.95 -1.82
N ARG A 13 -16.05 -3.06 -1.37
CA ARG A 13 -14.66 -3.40 -1.02
C ARG A 13 -14.33 -3.00 0.41
N PRO A 14 -13.51 -3.78 1.13
CA PRO A 14 -13.06 -3.45 2.48
C PRO A 14 -12.00 -2.34 2.45
N VAL A 15 -12.41 -1.09 2.24
CA VAL A 15 -11.49 0.05 2.14
C VAL A 15 -11.62 0.95 3.36
N ILE A 16 -10.49 1.26 4.00
CA ILE A 16 -10.41 2.12 5.18
C ILE A 16 -9.49 3.32 4.92
N PRO A 17 -9.76 4.49 5.53
CA PRO A 17 -8.80 5.59 5.54
C PRO A 17 -7.66 5.30 6.53
N ILE A 18 -6.44 5.64 6.13
CA ILE A 18 -5.25 5.64 6.98
C ILE A 18 -4.49 6.96 6.82
N LYS A 19 -3.53 7.20 7.72
CA LYS A 19 -2.50 8.20 7.54
C LYS A 19 -1.13 7.53 7.51
N LEU A 20 -0.31 7.91 6.55
CA LEU A 20 1.10 7.54 6.49
C LEU A 20 1.93 8.74 6.91
N GLN A 21 2.92 8.53 7.77
CA GLN A 21 3.76 9.59 8.32
C GLN A 21 5.23 9.20 8.23
N TYR A 22 6.06 10.11 7.74
CA TYR A 22 7.52 9.96 7.73
C TYR A 22 8.19 11.33 7.86
N SER A 23 9.22 11.43 8.72
CA SER A 23 10.03 12.64 8.90
C SER A 23 9.24 13.96 9.02
N GLY A 24 8.13 13.93 9.77
CA GLY A 24 7.28 15.11 10.01
C GLY A 24 6.29 15.45 8.89
N LYS A 25 6.31 14.74 7.75
CA LYS A 25 5.28 14.82 6.70
C LYS A 25 4.22 13.74 6.91
N GLU A 26 2.98 14.06 6.58
CA GLU A 26 1.87 13.10 6.59
C GLU A 26 1.04 13.18 5.31
N ILE A 27 0.43 12.05 4.94
CA ILE A 27 -0.55 11.97 3.86
C ILE A 27 -1.69 11.03 4.24
N GLY A 28 -2.93 11.46 3.97
CA GLY A 28 -4.12 10.63 4.12
C GLY A 28 -4.33 9.78 2.87
N TYR A 29 -4.63 8.49 3.05
CA TYR A 29 -4.80 7.56 1.94
C TYR A 29 -5.90 6.53 2.24
N HIS A 30 -6.65 6.12 1.21
CA HIS A 30 -7.61 5.02 1.34
C HIS A 30 -6.96 3.73 0.88
N VAL A 31 -7.01 2.69 1.72
CA VAL A 31 -6.36 1.41 1.45
C VAL A 31 -7.33 0.25 1.50
N LEU A 32 -7.10 -0.74 0.65
CA LEU A 32 -7.79 -2.02 0.71
C LEU A 32 -7.24 -2.84 1.87
N VAL A 33 -8.12 -3.36 2.72
CA VAL A 33 -7.78 -4.39 3.71
C VAL A 33 -7.84 -5.74 3.02
N ASP A 34 -6.66 -6.31 2.75
CA ASP A 34 -6.52 -7.59 2.06
C ASP A 34 -5.85 -8.62 2.96
N SER A 35 -6.64 -9.57 3.49
CA SER A 35 -6.11 -10.66 4.32
C SER A 35 -5.35 -11.71 3.53
N GLY A 36 -5.39 -11.66 2.19
CA GLY A 36 -4.65 -12.56 1.30
C GLY A 36 -3.23 -12.10 0.99
N ALA A 37 -2.79 -10.94 1.51
CA ALA A 37 -1.46 -10.42 1.32
C ALA A 37 -0.64 -10.54 2.61
N ASP A 38 0.58 -11.08 2.52
CA ASP A 38 1.51 -11.16 3.65
C ASP A 38 2.01 -9.78 4.10
N MET A 39 1.90 -8.76 3.22
CA MET A 39 2.46 -7.43 3.40
C MET A 39 1.56 -6.33 2.89
N CYS A 40 1.72 -5.12 3.46
CA CYS A 40 1.07 -3.92 2.97
C CYS A 40 1.88 -3.32 1.81
N PHE A 41 1.21 -3.08 0.69
CA PHE A 41 1.80 -2.43 -0.48
C PHE A 41 1.19 -1.04 -0.66
N PHE A 42 2.06 -0.08 -0.97
CA PHE A 42 1.68 1.30 -1.25
C PHE A 42 2.29 1.72 -2.58
N ASP A 43 1.64 2.67 -3.25
CA ASP A 43 2.22 3.27 -4.44
C ASP A 43 3.53 3.98 -4.05
N ALA A 44 4.58 3.78 -4.84
CA ALA A 44 5.90 4.31 -4.57
C ALA A 44 5.93 5.85 -4.57
N GLU A 45 5.02 6.51 -5.29
CA GLU A 45 4.86 7.96 -5.29
C GLU A 45 4.48 8.49 -3.91
N ILE A 46 3.64 7.77 -3.16
CA ILE A 46 3.25 8.15 -1.79
C ILE A 46 4.47 8.22 -0.88
N GLY A 47 5.40 7.26 -1.01
CA GLY A 47 6.65 7.27 -0.25
C GLY A 47 7.50 8.50 -0.56
N LYS A 48 7.62 8.87 -1.84
CA LYS A 48 8.35 10.08 -2.26
C LYS A 48 7.71 11.35 -1.69
N GLU A 49 6.38 11.45 -1.72
CA GLU A 49 5.64 12.62 -1.21
C GLU A 49 5.90 12.85 0.29
N ILE A 50 5.92 11.78 1.09
CA ILE A 50 6.26 11.87 2.53
C ILE A 50 7.77 11.90 2.81
N GLY A 51 8.61 11.96 1.79
CA GLY A 51 10.06 12.18 1.91
C GLY A 51 10.90 10.91 2.11
N ILE A 52 10.37 9.73 1.78
CA ILE A 52 11.15 8.50 1.76
C ILE A 52 11.95 8.41 0.47
N ASP A 53 13.26 8.16 0.61
CA ASP A 53 14.14 7.86 -0.51
C ASP A 53 13.94 6.39 -0.95
N ILE A 54 12.93 6.17 -1.79
CA ILE A 54 12.58 4.82 -2.26
C ILE A 54 13.73 4.15 -3.02
N LEU A 55 14.67 4.90 -3.61
CA LEU A 55 15.76 4.31 -4.39
C LEU A 55 16.82 3.63 -3.51
N LYS A 56 16.86 3.98 -2.22
CA LYS A 56 17.70 3.29 -1.22
C LYS A 56 17.08 2.01 -0.68
N GLY A 57 15.81 1.76 -0.98
CA GLY A 57 15.13 0.55 -0.55
C GLY A 57 15.68 -0.70 -1.25
N LYS A 58 15.46 -1.86 -0.62
CA LYS A 58 15.84 -3.16 -1.17
C LYS A 58 14.82 -3.59 -2.20
N LYS A 59 15.27 -3.90 -3.42
CA LYS A 59 14.39 -4.52 -4.42
C LYS A 59 14.09 -5.96 -4.01
N GLN A 60 12.82 -6.30 -3.98
CA GLN A 60 12.36 -7.65 -3.74
C GLN A 60 11.32 -8.05 -4.77
N GLU A 61 11.30 -9.34 -5.06
CA GLU A 61 10.36 -9.96 -5.97
C GLU A 61 9.15 -10.49 -5.19
N VAL A 62 7.95 -10.17 -5.66
CA VAL A 62 6.70 -10.69 -5.13
C VAL A 62 5.87 -11.36 -6.22
N PHE A 63 5.04 -12.31 -5.79
CA PHE A 63 4.13 -13.05 -6.65
C PHE A 63 2.68 -12.70 -6.32
N GLY A 64 1.84 -12.70 -7.35
CA GLY A 64 0.39 -12.56 -7.20
C GLY A 64 -0.34 -13.43 -8.20
N ILE A 65 -1.66 -13.27 -8.28
CA ILE A 65 -2.53 -14.12 -9.11
C ILE A 65 -2.13 -14.16 -10.60
N GLY A 66 -1.49 -13.10 -11.12
CA GLY A 66 -1.03 -13.04 -12.50
C GLY A 66 0.17 -13.93 -12.82
N GLY A 67 0.76 -14.62 -11.84
CA GLY A 67 1.92 -15.52 -12.03
C GLY A 67 3.21 -14.81 -12.45
N LYS A 68 3.18 -13.48 -12.61
CA LYS A 68 4.35 -12.67 -12.94
C LYS A 68 5.00 -12.15 -11.67
N LEU A 69 6.31 -12.29 -11.63
CA LEU A 69 7.19 -11.60 -10.70
C LEU A 69 7.02 -10.09 -10.87
N GLN A 70 6.70 -9.41 -9.78
CA GLN A 70 6.73 -7.95 -9.72
C GLN A 70 7.84 -7.51 -8.78
N SER A 71 8.64 -6.54 -9.22
CA SER A 71 9.64 -5.90 -8.37
C SER A 71 8.96 -4.85 -7.51
N ILE A 72 9.13 -4.95 -6.20
CA ILE A 72 8.77 -3.91 -5.25
C ILE A 72 10.01 -3.40 -4.53
N ILE A 73 9.85 -2.26 -3.86
CA ILE A 73 10.88 -1.65 -3.04
C ILE A 73 10.48 -1.80 -1.58
N PHE A 74 11.31 -2.51 -0.82
CA PHE A 74 11.23 -2.58 0.63
C PHE A 74 12.05 -1.47 1.27
N ILE A 75 11.43 -0.80 2.23
CA ILE A 75 12.07 0.23 3.03
C ILE A 75 12.12 -0.32 4.45
N GLU A 76 13.32 -0.46 5.01
CA GLU A 76 13.56 -0.88 6.41
C GLU A 76 13.57 0.33 7.35
#